data_AF-A0A1Y3XIQ9-F1
#
_entry.id   AF-A0A1Y3XIQ9-F1
#
_cell.length_a   1.000
_cell.length_b   1.000
_cell.length_c   1.000
_cell.angle_alpha   90.00
_cell.angle_beta   90.00
_cell.angle_gamma   90.00
#
_symmetry.space_group_name_H-M   'P 1'
#
loop_
_entity.id
_entity.type
_entity.pdbx_description
1 polymer ?
#
loop_
_entity_poly.entity_id
_entity_poly.type
_entity_poly.pdbx_seq_one_letter_code
_entity_poly.pdbx_strand_id
1 'polypeptide(L)'
;MEIIPDNRSLNEKAKDSEWYAWILLFYLLQSDYPNQRLWEEFSHDIVYKNRFSSSSDVLKEILNKADDVEYIVPKGTFFFRARKYEKSPYEELIREFLKNNNTPEDETEKQLDQFRTVPDLFFRALFPDLYSVSKDFPLKTLHPIKTAFENWENRQFKGFDADGSGAPSCDSIKAGRANPDFIRYLYLAEDADTACYEMRPIIGQYISVATFQTTKDLKLYDLTRRFPAKFEGPKYEAPSLFDCISDHFSMPNADDPRKYIPTQFLTEKIKELGFDGIRFRSSLKENGVNVVVFQPESCEALSSDLIQIGKINIGIQPFDPCRPNKGTEEIS
;
A
#
# COMPACT_ATOMS: atom_id res chain seq x y z
N MET A 1 -50.10 -22.86 10.87
CA MET A 1 -48.71 -22.54 10.50
C MET A 1 -48.15 -21.74 11.65
N GLU A 2 -47.32 -22.34 12.50
CA GLU A 2 -46.55 -21.57 13.48
C GLU A 2 -45.52 -20.75 12.69
N ILE A 3 -45.67 -19.42 12.74
CA ILE A 3 -44.65 -18.51 12.21
C ILE A 3 -43.50 -18.59 13.20
N ILE A 4 -42.47 -19.37 12.88
CA ILE A 4 -41.21 -19.34 13.62
C ILE A 4 -40.67 -17.91 13.49
N PRO A 5 -40.46 -17.16 14.59
CA PRO A 5 -39.93 -15.81 14.50
C PRO A 5 -38.53 -15.86 13.88
N ASP A 6 -38.33 -15.16 12.76
CA ASP A 6 -37.01 -15.03 12.16
C ASP A 6 -36.16 -14.08 13.02
N ASN A 7 -35.41 -14.67 13.95
CA ASN A 7 -34.53 -13.97 14.90
C ASN A 7 -33.21 -13.49 14.28
N ARG A 8 -33.01 -13.67 12.97
CA ARG A 8 -31.83 -13.14 12.26
C ARG A 8 -31.80 -11.62 12.31
N SER A 9 -30.60 -11.07 12.42
CA SER A 9 -30.31 -9.64 12.27
C SER A 9 -30.69 -9.13 10.87
N LEU A 10 -30.86 -7.82 10.72
CA LEU A 10 -31.06 -7.22 9.40
C LEU A 10 -29.86 -7.48 8.48
N ASN A 11 -28.63 -7.51 9.01
CA ASN A 11 -27.41 -7.84 8.26
C ASN A 11 -27.48 -9.24 7.64
N GLU A 12 -27.98 -10.23 8.39
CA GLU A 12 -28.17 -11.60 7.89
C GLU A 12 -29.32 -11.69 6.89
N LYS A 13 -30.45 -11.03 7.18
CA LYS A 13 -31.62 -11.02 6.28
C LYS A 13 -31.34 -10.32 4.95
N ALA A 14 -30.49 -9.30 4.95
CA ALA A 14 -30.12 -8.53 3.76
C ALA A 14 -29.30 -9.33 2.73
N LYS A 15 -28.60 -10.40 3.16
CA LYS A 15 -27.85 -11.27 2.23
C LYS A 15 -28.78 -11.95 1.22
N ASP A 16 -29.94 -12.40 1.69
CA ASP A 16 -30.88 -13.20 0.89
C ASP A 16 -32.10 -12.39 0.41
N SER A 17 -32.22 -11.10 0.76
CA SER A 17 -33.42 -10.30 0.49
C SER A 17 -33.13 -8.82 0.22
N GLU A 18 -33.49 -8.36 -0.98
CA GLU A 18 -33.36 -6.95 -1.37
C GLU A 18 -34.20 -6.01 -0.49
N TRP A 19 -35.39 -6.44 -0.07
CA TRP A 19 -36.23 -5.66 0.84
C TRP A 19 -35.53 -5.39 2.17
N TYR A 20 -34.94 -6.43 2.79
CA TYR A 20 -34.19 -6.25 4.03
C TYR A 20 -32.87 -5.51 3.82
N ALA A 21 -32.26 -5.59 2.63
CA ALA A 21 -31.11 -4.76 2.27
C ALA A 21 -31.46 -3.27 2.22
N TRP A 22 -32.61 -2.90 1.64
CA TRP A 22 -33.10 -1.51 1.65
C TRP A 22 -33.42 -1.02 3.06
N ILE A 23 -34.07 -1.84 3.89
CA ILE A 23 -34.31 -1.50 5.30
C ILE A 23 -32.98 -1.28 6.02
N LEU A 24 -32.04 -2.22 5.89
CA LEU A 24 -30.72 -2.12 6.51
C LEU A 24 -30.00 -0.85 6.07
N LEU A 25 -30.02 -0.51 4.78
CA LEU A 25 -29.41 0.71 4.25
C LEU A 25 -29.97 1.97 4.94
N PHE A 26 -31.28 2.05 5.15
CA PHE A 26 -31.88 3.18 5.86
C PHE A 26 -31.34 3.30 7.29
N TYR A 27 -31.26 2.18 8.02
CA TYR A 27 -30.70 2.16 9.38
C TYR A 27 -29.20 2.49 9.40
N LEU A 28 -28.43 1.99 8.43
CA LEU A 28 -27.01 2.29 8.30
C LEU A 28 -26.78 3.78 8.04
N LEU A 29 -27.55 4.41 7.15
CA LEU A 29 -27.46 5.84 6.88
C LEU A 29 -27.77 6.68 8.13
N GLN A 30 -28.82 6.31 8.87
CA GLN A 30 -29.19 7.01 10.10
C GLN A 30 -28.12 6.87 11.19
N SER A 31 -27.50 5.70 11.31
CA SER A 31 -26.52 5.40 12.36
C SER A 31 -25.11 5.86 12.04
N ASP A 32 -24.72 5.96 10.76
CA ASP A 32 -23.40 6.45 10.35
C ASP A 32 -23.34 7.98 10.28
N TYR A 33 -24.47 8.65 9.99
CA TYR A 33 -24.53 10.12 9.88
C TYR A 33 -23.91 10.87 11.09
N PRO A 34 -24.18 10.49 12.36
CA PRO A 34 -23.52 11.10 13.51
C PRO A 34 -22.00 10.94 13.51
N ASN A 35 -21.47 9.79 13.10
CA ASN A 35 -20.02 9.53 13.06
C ASN A 35 -19.34 10.42 12.02
N GLN A 36 -19.91 10.50 10.81
CA GLN A 36 -19.42 11.36 9.74
C GLN A 36 -19.42 12.83 10.18
N ARG A 37 -20.48 13.27 10.86
CA ARG A 37 -20.56 14.64 11.38
C ARG A 37 -19.50 14.92 12.44
N LEU A 38 -19.24 14.00 13.36
CA LEU A 38 -18.15 14.14 14.34
C LEU A 38 -16.79 14.26 13.66
N TRP A 39 -16.55 13.48 12.60
CA TRP A 39 -15.33 13.59 11.80
C TRP A 39 -15.22 14.93 11.06
N GLU A 40 -16.29 15.40 10.45
CA GLU A 40 -16.32 16.70 9.73
C GLU A 40 -16.06 17.87 10.67
N GLU A 41 -16.71 17.88 11.84
CA GLU A 41 -16.51 18.90 12.88
C GLU A 41 -15.06 18.89 13.40
N PHE A 42 -14.51 17.71 13.70
CA PHE A 42 -13.12 17.53 14.08
C PHE A 42 -12.16 18.02 12.98
N SER A 43 -12.39 17.58 11.74
CA SER A 43 -11.54 17.93 10.60
C SER A 43 -11.52 19.44 10.36
N HIS A 44 -12.68 20.09 10.42
CA HIS A 44 -12.79 21.53 10.30
C HIS A 44 -12.02 22.25 11.42
N ASP A 45 -12.14 21.77 12.66
CA ASP A 45 -11.44 22.35 13.80
C ASP A 45 -9.91 22.26 13.68
N ILE A 46 -9.36 21.07 13.38
CA ILE A 46 -7.92 20.88 13.22
C ILE A 46 -7.37 21.69 12.04
N VAL A 47 -8.09 21.75 10.93
CA VAL A 47 -7.61 22.43 9.72
C VAL A 47 -7.60 23.95 9.91
N TYR A 48 -8.68 24.52 10.47
CA TYR A 48 -8.95 25.96 10.42
C TYR A 48 -8.91 26.70 11.77
N LYS A 49 -8.87 25.99 12.91
CA LYS A 49 -8.97 26.61 14.25
C LYS A 49 -7.84 26.18 15.18
N ASN A 50 -7.83 24.93 15.61
CA ASN A 50 -6.91 24.42 16.63
C ASN A 50 -6.11 23.22 16.11
N ARG A 51 -5.05 23.52 15.37
CA ARG A 51 -4.24 22.51 14.68
C ARG A 51 -3.45 21.57 15.61
N PHE A 52 -3.24 21.95 16.86
CA PHE A 52 -2.29 21.26 17.75
C PHE A 52 -2.93 20.67 19.01
N SER A 53 -4.18 21.02 19.30
CA SER A 53 -4.91 20.46 20.44
C SER A 53 -6.38 20.29 20.08
N SER A 54 -6.98 19.20 20.55
CA SER A 54 -8.40 18.94 20.37
C SER A 54 -8.90 18.14 21.56
N SER A 55 -10.15 18.35 21.94
CA SER A 55 -10.88 17.53 22.92
C SER A 55 -12.08 16.84 22.27
N SER A 56 -12.04 16.67 20.94
CA SER A 56 -13.10 16.05 20.14
C SER A 56 -13.31 14.59 20.54
N ASP A 57 -14.52 14.09 20.29
CA ASP A 57 -14.83 12.68 20.51
C ASP A 57 -14.06 11.76 19.55
N VAL A 58 -13.67 12.25 18.38
CA VAL A 58 -12.75 11.56 17.45
C VAL A 58 -11.42 11.26 18.11
N LEU A 59 -10.80 12.26 18.77
CA LEU A 59 -9.54 12.03 19.47
C LEU A 59 -9.74 11.08 20.66
N LYS A 60 -10.79 11.30 21.46
CA LYS A 60 -11.07 10.43 22.62
C LYS A 60 -11.25 8.96 22.19
N GLU A 61 -11.93 8.72 21.07
CA GLU A 61 -12.12 7.37 20.53
C GLU A 61 -10.79 6.70 20.22
N ILE A 62 -9.86 7.39 19.54
CA ILE A 62 -8.51 6.87 19.28
C ILE A 62 -7.75 6.59 20.58
N LEU A 63 -7.80 7.50 21.55
CA LEU A 63 -7.10 7.31 22.82
C LEU A 63 -7.67 6.13 23.62
N ASN A 64 -9.00 5.99 23.68
CA ASN A 64 -9.67 4.93 24.42
C ASN A 64 -9.47 3.55 23.79
N LYS A 65 -9.23 3.48 22.48
CA LYS A 65 -9.05 2.22 21.75
C LYS A 65 -7.62 1.70 21.71
N ALA A 66 -6.66 2.46 22.24
CA ALA A 66 -5.23 2.13 22.15
C ALA A 66 -4.89 0.69 22.59
N ASP A 67 -5.40 0.26 23.75
CA ASP A 67 -5.14 -1.10 24.27
C ASP A 67 -5.88 -2.18 23.46
N ASP A 68 -7.08 -1.86 22.97
CA ASP A 68 -7.91 -2.77 22.17
C ASP A 68 -7.33 -3.01 20.76
N VAL A 69 -6.43 -2.17 20.27
CA VAL A 69 -5.93 -2.22 18.88
C VAL A 69 -4.43 -2.37 18.78
N GLU A 70 -3.78 -2.71 19.89
CA GLU A 70 -2.37 -3.06 19.90
C GLU A 70 -2.11 -4.28 19.02
N TYR A 71 -1.20 -4.12 18.05
CA TYR A 71 -0.73 -5.21 17.21
C TYR A 71 0.79 -5.27 17.25
N ILE A 72 1.31 -6.36 17.82
CA ILE A 72 2.76 -6.59 17.94
C ILE A 72 3.25 -7.31 16.69
N VAL A 73 4.18 -6.67 15.99
CA VAL A 73 4.93 -7.27 14.90
C VAL A 73 6.27 -7.76 15.44
N PRO A 74 6.55 -9.08 15.44
CA PRO A 74 7.83 -9.58 15.91
C PRO A 74 8.99 -9.07 15.05
N LYS A 75 10.16 -8.95 15.67
CA LYS A 75 11.44 -8.79 14.97
C LYS A 75 11.59 -9.88 13.90
N GLY A 76 12.11 -9.49 12.73
CA GLY A 76 12.33 -10.40 11.62
C GLY A 76 11.13 -10.56 10.68
N THR A 77 10.02 -9.85 10.93
CA THR A 77 8.84 -9.86 10.05
C THR A 77 9.13 -9.10 8.75
N PHE A 78 8.64 -9.63 7.63
CA PHE A 78 8.83 -9.04 6.32
C PHE A 78 7.69 -8.10 5.92
N PHE A 79 8.05 -7.01 5.25
CA PHE A 79 7.15 -6.07 4.61
C PHE A 79 7.68 -5.69 3.23
N PHE A 80 6.85 -5.04 2.42
CA PHE A 80 7.19 -4.70 1.05
C PHE A 80 7.00 -3.22 0.77
N ARG A 81 7.84 -2.69 -0.10
CA ARG A 81 7.67 -1.33 -0.62
C ARG A 81 7.97 -1.29 -2.10
N ALA A 82 7.06 -0.72 -2.87
CA ALA A 82 7.24 -0.51 -4.28
C ALA A 82 7.64 0.93 -4.58
N ARG A 83 8.49 1.12 -5.60
CA ARG A 83 8.80 2.42 -6.18
C ARG A 83 8.84 2.30 -7.69
N LYS A 84 8.35 3.34 -8.38
CA LYS A 84 8.48 3.45 -9.83
C LYS A 84 9.95 3.42 -10.22
N TYR A 85 10.30 2.57 -11.17
CA TYR A 85 11.66 2.49 -11.72
C TYR A 85 11.66 3.14 -13.10
N GLU A 86 12.31 4.30 -13.21
CA GLU A 86 12.30 5.11 -14.46
C GLU A 86 13.51 4.85 -15.36
N LYS A 87 14.54 4.17 -14.83
CA LYS A 87 15.72 3.78 -15.59
C LYS A 87 15.42 2.60 -16.52
N SER A 88 16.29 2.36 -17.50
CA SER A 88 16.20 1.16 -18.33
C SER A 88 16.36 -0.08 -17.43
N PRO A 89 15.50 -1.10 -17.57
CA PRO A 89 15.61 -2.33 -16.79
C PRO A 89 16.87 -3.13 -17.14
N TYR A 90 17.47 -2.87 -18.31
CA TYR A 90 18.68 -3.54 -18.77
C TYR A 90 19.97 -2.84 -18.34
N GLU A 91 19.90 -1.64 -17.75
CA GLU A 91 21.08 -0.82 -17.41
C GLU A 91 22.07 -1.61 -16.54
N GLU A 92 21.59 -2.30 -15.50
CA GLU A 92 22.42 -3.10 -14.61
C GLU A 92 22.95 -4.38 -15.28
N LEU A 93 22.16 -5.04 -16.14
CA LEU A 93 22.60 -6.21 -16.89
C LEU A 93 23.73 -5.84 -17.87
N ILE A 94 23.59 -4.71 -18.56
CA ILE A 94 24.61 -4.18 -19.46
C ILE A 94 25.87 -3.83 -18.68
N ARG A 95 25.73 -3.20 -17.50
CA ARG A 95 26.87 -2.90 -16.63
C ARG A 95 27.64 -4.16 -16.24
N GLU A 96 26.94 -5.23 -15.85
CA GLU A 96 27.57 -6.53 -15.56
C GLU A 96 28.25 -7.14 -16.79
N PHE A 97 27.60 -7.07 -17.96
CA PHE A 97 28.21 -7.53 -19.21
C PHE A 97 29.50 -6.77 -19.54
N LEU A 98 29.52 -5.44 -19.37
CA LEU A 98 30.70 -4.62 -19.62
C LEU A 98 31.82 -4.92 -18.62
N LYS A 99 31.49 -5.06 -17.32
CA LYS A 99 32.46 -5.45 -16.28
C LYS A 99 33.09 -6.81 -16.55
N ASN A 100 32.29 -7.81 -16.92
CA ASN A 100 32.78 -9.15 -17.25
C ASN A 100 33.69 -9.18 -18.50
N ASN A 101 33.64 -8.14 -19.33
CA ASN A 101 34.54 -7.95 -20.48
C ASN A 101 35.74 -7.05 -20.15
N ASN A 102 36.00 -6.76 -18.87
CA ASN A 102 37.09 -5.89 -18.39
C ASN A 102 37.02 -4.44 -18.90
N THR A 103 35.81 -3.92 -19.18
CA THR A 103 35.63 -2.51 -19.52
C THR A 103 35.87 -1.64 -18.26
N PRO A 104 36.72 -0.60 -18.34
CA PRO A 104 36.90 0.36 -17.24
C PRO A 104 35.60 1.07 -16.84
N GLU A 105 35.45 1.48 -15.57
CA GLU A 105 34.20 2.06 -15.04
C GLU A 105 33.85 3.41 -15.71
N ASP A 106 34.84 4.22 -16.05
CA ASP A 106 34.68 5.50 -16.77
C ASP A 106 34.16 5.29 -18.21
N GLU A 107 34.63 4.25 -18.89
CA GLU A 107 34.14 3.88 -20.22
C GLU A 107 32.77 3.17 -20.14
N THR A 108 32.50 2.48 -19.03
CA THR A 108 31.20 1.83 -18.76
C THR A 108 30.08 2.86 -18.68
N GLU A 109 30.26 3.95 -17.93
CA GLU A 109 29.26 5.04 -17.85
C GLU A 109 28.97 5.66 -19.22
N LYS A 110 30.03 5.90 -20.01
CA LYS A 110 29.92 6.47 -21.34
C LYS A 110 29.17 5.55 -22.31
N GLN A 111 29.42 4.24 -22.23
CA GLN A 111 28.71 3.24 -23.04
C GLN A 111 27.26 3.09 -22.57
N LEU A 112 26.99 3.07 -21.27
CA LEU A 112 25.62 3.03 -20.73
C LEU A 112 24.79 4.21 -21.22
N ASP A 113 25.37 5.41 -21.26
CA ASP A 113 24.68 6.60 -21.79
C ASP A 113 24.35 6.48 -23.29
N GLN A 114 25.24 5.88 -24.08
CA GLN A 114 24.94 5.51 -25.47
C GLN A 114 23.83 4.46 -25.55
N PHE A 115 23.82 3.45 -24.67
CA PHE A 115 22.81 2.39 -24.65
C PHE A 115 21.42 2.90 -24.24
N ARG A 116 21.31 3.99 -23.46
CA ARG A 116 20.02 4.65 -23.19
C ARG A 116 19.32 5.15 -24.46
N THR A 117 20.07 5.37 -25.54
CA THR A 117 19.53 5.78 -26.84
C THR A 117 19.14 4.60 -27.73
N VAL A 118 19.56 3.38 -27.37
CA VAL A 118 19.24 2.15 -28.10
C VAL A 118 17.84 1.70 -27.67
N PRO A 119 16.88 1.51 -28.60
CA PRO A 119 15.51 1.16 -28.23
C PRO A 119 15.46 -0.13 -27.41
N ASP A 120 14.58 -0.17 -26.40
CA ASP A 120 14.24 -1.35 -25.60
C ASP A 120 13.93 -2.59 -26.48
N LEU A 121 13.46 -2.34 -27.71
CA LEU A 121 13.20 -3.34 -28.76
C LEU A 121 14.45 -4.08 -29.22
N PHE A 122 15.62 -3.44 -29.26
CA PHE A 122 16.88 -4.07 -29.66
C PHE A 122 17.35 -5.09 -28.62
N PHE A 123 17.27 -4.74 -27.33
CA PHE A 123 17.51 -5.66 -26.22
C PHE A 123 16.47 -6.79 -26.22
N ARG A 124 15.18 -6.45 -26.37
CA ARG A 124 14.13 -7.46 -26.54
C ARG A 124 14.28 -8.33 -27.79
N ALA A 125 15.08 -7.97 -28.78
CA ALA A 125 15.33 -8.80 -29.97
C ALA A 125 16.59 -9.67 -29.82
N LEU A 126 17.61 -9.19 -29.10
CA LEU A 126 18.85 -9.94 -28.87
C LEU A 126 18.75 -10.97 -27.73
N PHE A 127 17.95 -10.68 -26.71
CA PHE A 127 17.90 -11.48 -25.48
C PHE A 127 16.90 -12.66 -25.47
N PRO A 128 15.81 -12.72 -26.27
CA PRO A 128 14.99 -13.92 -26.38
C PRO A 128 15.77 -15.09 -26.97
N ASP A 129 16.66 -14.81 -27.93
CA ASP A 129 17.55 -15.79 -28.54
C ASP A 129 18.65 -16.27 -27.57
N LEU A 130 18.84 -15.61 -26.43
CA LEU A 130 19.70 -16.07 -25.34
C LEU A 130 19.01 -17.11 -24.43
N TYR A 131 17.68 -17.08 -24.36
CA TYR A 131 16.86 -18.10 -23.70
C TYR A 131 16.57 -19.30 -24.61
N SER A 132 16.54 -19.09 -25.93
CA SER A 132 16.25 -20.13 -26.93
C SER A 132 17.47 -20.64 -27.69
N VAL A 133 18.70 -20.23 -27.32
CA VAL A 133 19.96 -20.41 -28.08
C VAL A 133 19.98 -21.71 -28.87
N SER A 134 19.73 -21.55 -30.16
CA SER A 134 20.02 -22.53 -31.18
C SER A 134 21.51 -22.90 -31.11
N LYS A 135 21.81 -24.15 -31.45
CA LYS A 135 23.17 -24.73 -31.42
C LYS A 135 24.22 -24.00 -32.29
N ASP A 136 23.83 -22.95 -33.01
CA ASP A 136 24.63 -22.30 -34.06
C ASP A 136 25.24 -20.95 -33.62
N PHE A 137 24.94 -20.44 -32.43
CA PHE A 137 25.57 -19.21 -31.92
C PHE A 137 26.94 -19.51 -31.26
N PRO A 138 28.02 -18.78 -31.57
CA PRO A 138 29.36 -19.10 -31.08
C PRO A 138 29.44 -19.03 -29.54
N LEU A 139 29.69 -20.19 -28.92
CA LEU A 139 29.77 -20.41 -27.47
C LEU A 139 30.67 -19.43 -26.70
N LYS A 140 31.75 -18.92 -27.32
CA LYS A 140 32.65 -17.93 -26.70
C LYS A 140 31.99 -16.57 -26.48
N THR A 141 31.03 -16.20 -27.32
CA THR A 141 30.31 -14.92 -27.23
C THR A 141 29.14 -15.00 -26.24
N LEU A 142 28.62 -16.20 -25.99
CA LEU A 142 27.52 -16.45 -25.05
C LEU A 142 27.96 -16.52 -23.60
N HIS A 143 29.18 -17.03 -23.32
CA HIS A 143 29.64 -17.20 -21.94
C HIS A 143 29.64 -15.89 -21.13
N PRO A 144 30.14 -14.74 -21.64
CA PRO A 144 30.10 -13.49 -20.90
C PRO A 144 28.68 -13.01 -20.62
N ILE A 145 27.73 -13.22 -21.55
CA ILE A 145 26.34 -12.80 -21.38
C ILE A 145 25.63 -13.71 -20.38
N LYS A 146 25.84 -15.03 -20.48
CA LYS A 146 25.30 -16.01 -19.53
C LYS A 146 25.80 -15.72 -18.11
N THR A 147 27.10 -15.50 -17.94
CA THR A 147 27.68 -15.13 -16.64
C THR A 147 27.16 -13.78 -16.15
N ALA A 148 26.99 -12.79 -17.02
CA ALA A 148 26.39 -11.51 -16.63
C ALA A 148 24.93 -11.67 -16.17
N PHE A 149 24.15 -12.52 -16.84
CA PHE A 149 22.79 -12.84 -16.44
C PHE A 149 22.73 -13.58 -15.11
N GLU A 150 23.56 -14.62 -14.93
CA GLU A 150 23.67 -15.36 -13.66
C GLU A 150 24.10 -14.42 -12.52
N ASN A 151 25.08 -13.53 -12.76
CA ASN A 151 25.49 -12.53 -11.78
C ASN A 151 24.34 -11.58 -11.42
N TRP A 152 23.63 -11.06 -12.43
CA TRP A 152 22.49 -10.17 -12.25
C TRP A 152 21.32 -10.85 -11.50
N GLU A 153 20.99 -12.09 -11.84
CA GLU A 153 19.92 -12.87 -11.22
C GLU A 153 20.19 -13.12 -9.73
N ASN A 154 21.47 -13.31 -9.38
CA ASN A 154 21.92 -13.51 -7.99
C ASN A 154 22.11 -12.20 -7.20
N ARG A 155 21.85 -11.02 -7.79
CA ARG A 155 21.92 -9.76 -7.04
C ARG A 155 20.81 -9.69 -6.01
N GLN A 156 21.21 -9.26 -4.82
CA GLN A 156 20.30 -8.94 -3.73
C GLN A 156 19.37 -7.77 -4.09
N PHE A 157 19.89 -6.75 -4.78
CA PHE A 157 19.12 -5.60 -5.25
C PHE A 157 19.21 -5.50 -6.78
N LYS A 158 18.14 -5.92 -7.45
CA LYS A 158 17.93 -5.83 -8.90
C LYS A 158 17.24 -4.53 -9.30
N GLY A 159 16.47 -3.94 -8.38
CA GLY A 159 15.87 -2.61 -8.52
C GLY A 159 16.71 -1.54 -7.83
N PHE A 160 16.07 -0.70 -7.01
CA PHE A 160 16.80 0.23 -6.15
C PHE A 160 17.59 -0.51 -5.07
N ASP A 161 18.72 0.06 -4.66
CA ASP A 161 19.47 -0.37 -3.49
C ASP A 161 18.69 -0.11 -2.18
N ALA A 162 19.33 -0.37 -1.03
CA ALA A 162 18.72 -0.19 0.28
C ALA A 162 18.26 1.27 0.51
N ASP A 163 19.12 2.24 0.21
CA ASP A 163 18.84 3.68 0.39
C ASP A 163 17.75 4.16 -0.57
N GLY A 164 17.83 3.76 -1.84
CA GLY A 164 16.84 4.06 -2.86
C GLY A 164 15.49 3.38 -2.62
N SER A 165 15.45 2.30 -1.84
CA SER A 165 14.21 1.66 -1.40
C SER A 165 13.64 2.30 -0.13
N GLY A 166 14.50 2.89 0.71
CA GLY A 166 14.20 3.51 1.98
C GLY A 166 13.38 4.80 1.89
N ALA A 167 12.95 5.31 3.05
CA ALA A 167 12.23 6.57 3.11
C ALA A 167 13.10 7.70 2.52
N PRO A 168 12.56 8.59 1.66
CA PRO A 168 13.36 9.64 1.03
C PRO A 168 14.05 10.56 2.05
N SER A 169 15.02 11.36 1.61
CA SER A 169 15.61 12.40 2.46
C SER A 169 14.55 13.42 2.87
N CYS A 170 14.67 14.01 4.07
CA CYS A 170 13.64 14.88 4.64
C CYS A 170 13.17 15.98 3.67
N ASP A 171 14.10 16.61 2.95
CA ASP A 171 13.82 17.69 1.98
C ASP A 171 12.98 17.27 0.77
N SER A 172 12.86 15.96 0.51
CA SER A 172 12.09 15.41 -0.61
C SER A 172 10.74 14.80 -0.18
N ILE A 173 10.46 14.75 1.12
CA ILE A 173 9.24 14.14 1.67
C ILE A 173 8.08 15.11 1.60
N LYS A 174 7.03 14.66 0.93
CA LYS A 174 5.75 15.35 0.86
C LYS A 174 4.80 14.83 1.93
N ALA A 175 3.79 15.63 2.23
CA ALA A 175 2.68 15.30 3.10
C ALA A 175 1.96 14.05 2.58
N GLY A 176 1.90 13.04 3.44
CA GLY A 176 1.14 11.81 3.22
C GLY A 176 -0.02 11.72 4.21
N ARG A 177 -0.71 10.57 4.20
CA ARG A 177 -1.84 10.30 5.11
C ARG A 177 -1.44 10.39 6.58
N ALA A 178 -0.25 9.90 6.89
CA ALA A 178 0.27 9.77 8.24
C ALA A 178 1.26 10.89 8.61
N ASN A 179 2.07 11.36 7.66
CA ASN A 179 3.15 12.31 7.91
C ASN A 179 2.85 13.70 7.32
N PRO A 180 3.15 14.79 8.04
CA PRO A 180 3.32 16.13 7.45
C PRO A 180 4.49 16.19 6.46
N ASP A 181 4.56 17.27 5.67
CA ASP A 181 5.74 17.58 4.86
C ASP A 181 7.02 17.57 5.73
N PHE A 182 8.12 17.07 5.16
CA PHE A 182 9.45 16.98 5.79
C PHE A 182 9.57 16.03 7.01
N ILE A 183 8.49 15.39 7.46
CA ILE A 183 8.53 14.37 8.52
C ILE A 183 8.69 12.98 7.91
N ARG A 184 9.80 12.30 8.23
CA ARG A 184 10.17 11.04 7.60
C ARG A 184 9.54 9.82 8.28
N TYR A 185 8.52 9.25 7.64
CA TYR A 185 7.98 7.92 7.94
C TYR A 185 8.20 6.94 6.78
N LEU A 186 8.27 5.65 7.11
CA LEU A 186 8.44 4.58 6.13
C LEU A 186 7.09 3.92 5.86
N TYR A 187 6.59 4.08 4.63
CA TYR A 187 5.38 3.42 4.15
C TYR A 187 5.74 2.06 3.54
N LEU A 188 5.08 1.02 4.04
CA LEU A 188 5.23 -0.37 3.67
C LEU A 188 3.85 -1.01 3.45
N ALA A 189 3.84 -2.22 2.91
CA ALA A 189 2.67 -3.09 2.84
C ALA A 189 3.00 -4.49 3.35
N GLU A 190 1.98 -5.22 3.80
CA GLU A 190 2.14 -6.61 4.27
C GLU A 190 2.39 -7.61 3.14
N ASP A 191 2.07 -7.24 1.90
CA ASP A 191 2.32 -8.06 0.72
C ASP A 191 2.79 -7.21 -0.47
N ALA A 192 3.54 -7.85 -1.37
CA ALA A 192 4.16 -7.20 -2.52
C ALA A 192 3.13 -6.64 -3.52
N ASP A 193 1.98 -7.30 -3.69
CA ASP A 193 0.94 -6.84 -4.61
C ASP A 193 0.30 -5.56 -4.10
N THR A 194 -0.02 -5.45 -2.80
CA THR A 194 -0.52 -4.22 -2.17
C THR A 194 0.46 -3.07 -2.42
N ALA A 195 1.75 -3.31 -2.18
CA ALA A 195 2.77 -2.30 -2.46
C ALA A 195 2.74 -1.84 -3.92
N CYS A 196 2.62 -2.77 -4.87
CA CYS A 196 2.50 -2.46 -6.30
C CYS A 196 1.21 -1.69 -6.62
N TYR A 197 0.06 -2.08 -6.06
CA TYR A 197 -1.21 -1.39 -6.27
C TYR A 197 -1.18 0.06 -5.75
N GLU A 198 -0.54 0.32 -4.61
CA GLU A 198 -0.37 1.67 -4.05
C GLU A 198 0.41 2.61 -4.97
N MET A 199 1.28 2.07 -5.84
CA MET A 199 1.96 2.85 -6.88
C MET A 199 1.05 3.29 -8.03
N ARG A 200 -0.17 2.75 -8.13
CA ARG A 200 -1.12 2.98 -9.24
C ARG A 200 -0.46 2.84 -10.61
N PRO A 201 0.13 1.69 -10.91
CA PRO A 201 0.98 1.58 -12.07
C PRO A 201 0.17 1.48 -13.37
N ILE A 202 0.86 1.62 -14.50
CA ILE A 202 0.34 1.36 -15.84
C ILE A 202 0.96 0.09 -16.43
N ILE A 203 0.26 -0.55 -17.37
CA ILE A 203 0.77 -1.73 -18.08
C ILE A 203 2.09 -1.38 -18.78
N GLY A 204 3.08 -2.25 -18.65
CA GLY A 204 4.42 -2.10 -19.21
C GLY A 204 5.40 -1.34 -18.31
N GLN A 205 4.93 -0.69 -17.24
CA GLN A 205 5.77 0.04 -16.29
C GLN A 205 6.65 -0.91 -15.49
N TYR A 206 7.91 -0.50 -15.25
CA TYR A 206 8.81 -1.19 -14.35
C TYR A 206 8.71 -0.63 -12.92
N ILE A 207 8.70 -1.54 -11.95
CA ILE A 207 8.60 -1.23 -10.53
C ILE A 207 9.70 -1.98 -9.80
N SER A 208 10.42 -1.26 -8.94
CA SER A 208 11.32 -1.87 -7.96
C SER A 208 10.50 -2.21 -6.72
N VAL A 209 10.44 -3.47 -6.35
CA VAL A 209 9.77 -3.95 -5.14
C VAL A 209 10.82 -4.41 -4.14
N ALA A 210 10.96 -3.67 -3.06
CA ALA A 210 11.91 -3.96 -2.00
C ALA A 210 11.26 -4.77 -0.88
N THR A 211 12.00 -5.76 -0.38
CA THR A 211 11.65 -6.51 0.83
C THR A 211 12.35 -5.88 2.02
N PHE A 212 11.57 -5.51 3.03
CA PHE A 212 12.04 -4.97 4.30
C PHE A 212 11.87 -6.00 5.40
N GLN A 213 12.75 -5.96 6.40
CA GLN A 213 12.64 -6.78 7.61
C GLN A 213 12.67 -5.90 8.85
N THR A 214 11.83 -6.19 9.84
CA THR A 214 11.82 -5.47 11.12
C THR A 214 13.07 -5.81 11.95
N THR A 215 13.75 -4.78 12.46
CA THR A 215 15.01 -4.94 13.23
C THR A 215 14.78 -5.13 14.73
N LYS A 216 13.55 -4.84 15.18
CA LYS A 216 13.03 -5.02 16.54
C LYS A 216 11.53 -5.38 16.49
N ASP A 217 10.96 -5.75 17.63
CA ASP A 217 9.50 -5.83 17.77
C ASP A 217 8.91 -4.43 17.58
N LEU A 218 7.82 -4.33 16.80
CA LEU A 218 7.10 -3.08 16.58
C LEU A 218 5.72 -3.16 17.22
N LYS A 219 5.38 -2.13 18.00
CA LYS A 219 4.03 -1.92 18.49
C LYS A 219 3.26 -1.05 17.50
N LEU A 220 2.38 -1.65 16.69
CA LEU A 220 1.56 -0.93 15.71
C LEU A 220 0.15 -0.67 16.24
N TYR A 221 -0.39 0.49 15.92
CA TYR A 221 -1.80 0.80 16.16
C TYR A 221 -2.62 0.27 14.99
N ASP A 222 -3.44 -0.75 15.23
CA ASP A 222 -4.15 -1.48 14.18
C ASP A 222 -5.53 -0.89 13.87
N LEU A 223 -5.55 0.02 12.89
CA LEU A 223 -6.78 0.58 12.33
C LEU A 223 -7.53 -0.45 11.47
N THR A 224 -6.96 -1.60 11.12
CA THR A 224 -7.71 -2.60 10.31
C THR A 224 -8.80 -3.32 11.10
N ARG A 225 -8.74 -3.28 12.44
CA ARG A 225 -9.77 -3.84 13.31
C ARG A 225 -11.11 -3.15 13.07
N ARG A 226 -12.19 -3.88 13.33
CA ARG A 226 -13.56 -3.39 13.24
C ARG A 226 -14.27 -3.55 14.57
N PHE A 227 -15.01 -2.53 14.97
CA PHE A 227 -15.78 -2.52 16.21
C PHE A 227 -17.22 -2.08 15.94
N PRO A 228 -17.98 -2.83 15.13
CA PRO A 228 -19.31 -2.39 14.72
C PRO A 228 -20.20 -2.14 15.95
N ALA A 229 -20.93 -1.03 15.92
CA ALA A 229 -21.95 -0.72 16.91
C ALA A 229 -23.13 -1.67 16.73
N LYS A 230 -23.61 -2.25 17.83
CA LYS A 230 -24.70 -3.22 17.86
C LYS A 230 -25.99 -2.56 18.34
N PHE A 231 -27.05 -2.72 17.56
CA PHE A 231 -28.36 -2.15 17.83
C PHE A 231 -29.38 -3.27 18.03
N GLU A 232 -30.39 -3.00 18.86
CA GLU A 232 -31.50 -3.91 19.14
C GLU A 232 -32.84 -3.24 18.79
N GLY A 233 -33.80 -4.04 18.33
CA GLY A 233 -35.15 -3.59 17.96
C GLY A 233 -35.24 -2.61 16.78
N PRO A 234 -34.91 -2.98 15.52
CA PRO A 234 -34.48 -4.29 15.04
C PRO A 234 -33.00 -4.56 15.31
N LYS A 235 -32.59 -5.85 15.28
CA LYS A 235 -31.19 -6.23 15.49
C LYS A 235 -30.36 -5.96 14.24
N TYR A 236 -29.32 -5.11 14.35
CA TYR A 236 -28.37 -4.87 13.26
C TYR A 236 -27.03 -4.33 13.77
N GLU A 237 -26.03 -4.38 12.90
CA GLU A 237 -24.70 -3.83 13.11
C GLU A 237 -24.43 -2.70 12.12
N ALA A 238 -23.83 -1.61 12.61
CA ALA A 238 -23.40 -0.47 11.80
C ALA A 238 -21.97 -0.05 12.14
N PRO A 239 -21.28 0.69 11.25
CA PRO A 239 -19.97 1.25 11.56
C PRO A 239 -19.99 2.10 12.83
N SER A 240 -19.00 1.89 13.70
CA SER A 240 -18.74 2.76 14.85
C SER A 240 -17.95 4.01 14.45
N LEU A 241 -17.77 4.93 15.41
CA LEU A 241 -16.87 6.07 15.21
C LEU A 241 -15.44 5.62 14.91
N PHE A 242 -14.93 4.57 15.58
CA PHE A 242 -13.62 4.01 15.26
C PHE A 242 -13.55 3.49 13.82
N ASP A 243 -14.60 2.79 13.36
CA ASP A 243 -14.69 2.27 11.99
C ASP A 243 -14.66 3.42 10.97
N CYS A 244 -15.41 4.49 11.25
CA CYS A 244 -15.42 5.73 10.45
C CYS A 244 -14.02 6.37 10.38
N ILE A 245 -13.34 6.53 11.52
CA ILE A 245 -11.98 7.10 11.58
C ILE A 245 -11.00 6.24 10.78
N SER A 246 -11.06 4.92 10.98
CA SER A 246 -10.25 3.94 10.27
C SER A 246 -10.44 4.04 8.75
N ASP A 247 -11.68 4.23 8.27
CA ASP A 247 -11.95 4.40 6.86
C ASP A 247 -11.35 5.70 6.30
N HIS A 248 -11.28 6.78 7.07
CA HIS A 248 -10.59 8.00 6.65
C HIS A 248 -9.07 7.83 6.49
N PHE A 249 -8.43 6.94 7.26
CA PHE A 249 -7.02 6.55 6.99
C PHE A 249 -6.89 5.76 5.69
N SER A 250 -7.92 5.02 5.30
CA SER A 250 -7.97 4.26 4.05
C SER A 250 -8.41 5.09 2.84
N MET A 251 -9.00 6.27 2.99
CA MET A 251 -9.43 7.10 1.85
C MET A 251 -8.25 7.75 1.08
N PRO A 252 -8.19 7.62 -0.26
CA PRO A 252 -7.22 8.35 -1.07
C PRO A 252 -7.63 9.82 -1.21
N ASN A 253 -6.78 10.75 -0.76
CA ASN A 253 -7.02 12.20 -0.88
C ASN A 253 -5.89 12.91 -1.64
N ALA A 254 -5.48 12.35 -2.78
CA ALA A 254 -4.34 12.84 -3.55
C ALA A 254 -4.51 14.28 -4.07
N ASP A 255 -5.74 14.73 -4.26
CA ASP A 255 -6.03 16.02 -4.91
C ASP A 255 -5.97 17.22 -3.94
N ASP A 256 -6.05 17.00 -2.63
CA ASP A 256 -6.02 18.07 -1.63
C ASP A 256 -5.27 17.63 -0.36
N PRO A 257 -3.98 17.99 -0.21
CA PRO A 257 -3.18 17.64 0.96
C PRO A 257 -3.77 18.10 2.30
N ARG A 258 -4.64 19.13 2.31
CA ARG A 258 -5.31 19.59 3.56
C ARG A 258 -6.19 18.50 4.16
N LYS A 259 -6.72 17.58 3.34
CA LYS A 259 -7.54 16.46 3.80
C LYS A 259 -6.74 15.42 4.59
N TYR A 260 -5.41 15.45 4.54
CA TYR A 260 -4.56 14.60 5.39
C TYR A 260 -4.28 15.20 6.76
N ILE A 261 -4.53 16.49 6.97
CA ILE A 261 -4.24 17.14 8.26
C ILE A 261 -4.92 16.42 9.44
N PRO A 262 -6.21 16.01 9.37
CA PRO A 262 -6.85 15.28 10.47
C PRO A 262 -6.19 13.93 10.77
N THR A 263 -5.87 13.14 9.74
CA THR A 263 -5.22 11.83 9.92
C THR A 263 -3.77 11.96 10.39
N GLN A 264 -3.04 12.98 9.92
CA GLN A 264 -1.70 13.32 10.41
C GLN A 264 -1.73 13.72 11.89
N PHE A 265 -2.70 14.54 12.30
CA PHE A 265 -2.88 14.89 13.71
C PHE A 265 -3.09 13.66 14.57
N LEU A 266 -4.02 12.77 14.18
CA LEU A 266 -4.27 11.52 14.90
C LEU A 266 -3.04 10.61 14.90
N THR A 267 -2.28 10.57 13.81
CA THR A 267 -1.02 9.80 13.72
C THR A 267 -0.01 10.27 14.76
N GLU A 268 0.21 11.58 14.90
CA GLU A 268 1.12 12.10 15.92
C GLU A 268 0.62 11.80 17.34
N LYS A 269 -0.70 11.82 17.58
CA LYS A 269 -1.28 11.41 18.87
C LYS A 269 -1.07 9.93 19.16
N ILE A 270 -1.22 9.06 18.16
CA ILE A 270 -0.89 7.64 18.28
C ILE A 270 0.60 7.43 18.59
N LYS A 271 1.48 8.19 17.95
CA LYS A 271 2.92 8.16 18.23
C LYS A 271 3.25 8.62 19.65
N GLU A 272 2.58 9.66 20.16
CA GLU A 272 2.71 10.13 21.55
C GLU A 272 2.32 9.05 22.58
N LEU A 273 1.44 8.10 22.22
CA LEU A 273 1.08 6.95 23.06
C LEU A 273 2.15 5.85 23.09
N GLY A 274 3.26 5.99 22.35
CA GLY A 274 4.37 5.04 22.35
C GLY A 274 4.23 3.91 21.32
N PHE A 275 3.35 4.05 20.33
CA PHE A 275 3.33 3.16 19.17
C PHE A 275 4.50 3.46 18.21
N ASP A 276 5.05 2.43 17.60
CA ASP A 276 6.11 2.52 16.58
C ASP A 276 5.58 2.81 15.17
N GLY A 277 4.27 2.70 14.97
CA GLY A 277 3.62 2.90 13.68
C GLY A 277 2.12 2.66 13.68
N ILE A 278 1.52 2.75 12.50
CA ILE A 278 0.10 2.42 12.25
C ILE A 278 -0.03 1.35 11.16
N ARG A 279 -1.10 0.55 11.27
CA ARG A 279 -1.50 -0.45 10.28
C ARG A 279 -2.92 -0.13 9.82
N PHE A 280 -3.17 -0.02 8.51
CA PHE A 280 -4.48 0.38 7.97
C PHE A 280 -4.78 -0.29 6.62
N ARG A 281 -6.06 -0.38 6.25
CA ARG A 281 -6.48 -1.06 5.02
C ARG A 281 -6.09 -0.25 3.78
N SER A 282 -5.66 -0.93 2.72
CA SER A 282 -5.48 -0.32 1.40
C SER A 282 -6.82 0.03 0.78
N SER A 283 -6.88 1.19 0.11
CA SER A 283 -8.02 1.55 -0.75
C SER A 283 -7.95 0.92 -2.15
N LEU A 284 -6.81 0.35 -2.51
CA LEU A 284 -6.50 -0.01 -3.90
C LEU A 284 -6.47 -1.53 -4.12
N LYS A 285 -6.25 -2.30 -3.06
CA LYS A 285 -6.32 -3.76 -3.10
C LYS A 285 -7.23 -4.25 -1.97
N GLU A 286 -8.21 -5.07 -2.34
CA GLU A 286 -9.06 -5.77 -1.38
C GLU A 286 -8.20 -6.66 -0.47
N ASN A 287 -8.50 -6.64 0.84
CA ASN A 287 -7.69 -7.29 1.89
C ASN A 287 -6.23 -6.84 1.98
N GLY A 288 -5.81 -5.85 1.18
CA GLY A 288 -4.49 -5.27 1.23
C GLY A 288 -4.32 -4.42 2.48
N VAL A 289 -3.14 -4.49 3.09
CA VAL A 289 -2.82 -3.76 4.32
C VAL A 289 -1.53 -2.96 4.15
N ASN A 290 -1.62 -1.70 4.51
CA ASN A 290 -0.51 -0.76 4.57
C ASN A 290 -0.02 -0.62 6.01
N VAL A 291 1.28 -0.43 6.15
CA VAL A 291 1.96 -0.16 7.42
C VAL A 291 2.76 1.11 7.27
N VAL A 292 2.69 1.99 8.26
CA VAL A 292 3.57 3.16 8.36
C VAL A 292 4.38 3.03 9.63
N VAL A 293 5.70 3.00 9.50
CA VAL A 293 6.65 2.96 10.62
C VAL A 293 7.20 4.35 10.86
N PHE A 294 7.11 4.83 12.10
CA PHE A 294 7.49 6.19 12.47
C PHE A 294 9.00 6.42 12.53
N GLN A 295 9.77 5.35 12.75
CA GLN A 295 11.23 5.34 12.70
C GLN A 295 11.68 4.38 11.60
N PRO A 296 12.00 4.88 10.38
CA PRO A 296 12.40 4.04 9.26
C PRO A 296 13.51 3.04 9.58
N GLU A 297 14.42 3.38 10.50
CA GLU A 297 15.56 2.56 10.94
C GLU A 297 15.11 1.30 11.72
N SER A 298 13.84 1.23 12.11
CA SER A 298 13.25 0.02 12.70
C SER A 298 12.97 -1.07 11.67
N CYS A 299 13.22 -0.79 10.38
CA CYS A 299 13.13 -1.73 9.28
C CYS A 299 14.35 -1.59 8.37
N GLU A 300 14.95 -2.72 7.97
CA GLU A 300 16.07 -2.75 7.03
C GLU A 300 15.63 -3.29 5.67
N ALA A 301 16.07 -2.66 4.59
CA ALA A 301 15.85 -3.18 3.24
C ALA A 301 16.81 -4.36 3.01
N LEU A 302 16.27 -5.54 2.73
CA LEU A 302 17.05 -6.75 2.52
C LEU A 302 17.31 -7.04 1.05
N SER A 303 16.39 -6.71 0.16
CA SER A 303 16.51 -7.01 -1.26
C SER A 303 15.57 -6.13 -2.07
N SER A 304 15.76 -6.09 -3.38
CA SER A 304 14.76 -5.56 -4.31
C SER A 304 14.72 -6.36 -5.59
N ASP A 305 13.51 -6.65 -6.06
CA ASP A 305 13.27 -7.20 -7.38
C ASP A 305 12.77 -6.12 -8.33
N LEU A 306 13.13 -6.25 -9.61
CA LEU A 306 12.64 -5.39 -10.67
C LEU A 306 11.58 -6.14 -11.47
N ILE A 307 10.33 -5.68 -11.39
CA ILE A 307 9.19 -6.31 -12.05
C ILE A 307 8.64 -5.43 -13.17
N GLN A 308 8.03 -6.04 -14.18
CA GLN A 308 7.21 -5.35 -15.18
C GLN A 308 5.73 -5.62 -14.94
N ILE A 309 4.90 -4.58 -14.97
CA ILE A 309 3.45 -4.75 -14.86
C ILE A 309 2.90 -5.32 -16.17
N GLY A 310 2.58 -6.62 -16.17
CA GLY A 310 2.03 -7.31 -17.34
C GLY A 310 0.53 -7.08 -17.53
N LYS A 311 -0.25 -7.08 -16.44
CA LYS A 311 -1.71 -6.98 -16.49
C LYS A 311 -2.23 -6.23 -15.27
N ILE A 312 -3.32 -5.47 -15.45
CA ILE A 312 -4.07 -4.83 -14.38
C ILE A 312 -5.53 -5.29 -14.52
N ASN A 313 -6.08 -5.88 -13.46
CA ASN A 313 -7.49 -6.24 -13.40
C ASN A 313 -8.27 -5.06 -12.79
N ILE A 314 -9.25 -4.53 -13.54
CA ILE A 314 -10.10 -3.43 -13.08
C ILE A 314 -11.55 -3.94 -13.08
N GLY A 315 -12.19 -3.93 -11.91
CA GLY A 315 -13.62 -4.15 -11.79
C GLY A 315 -14.38 -2.90 -12.22
N ILE A 316 -15.12 -2.98 -13.33
CA ILE A 316 -15.97 -1.89 -13.80
C ILE A 316 -17.41 -2.23 -13.41
N GLN A 317 -18.08 -1.31 -12.73
CA GLN A 317 -19.49 -1.40 -12.43
C GLN A 317 -20.19 -0.14 -12.93
N PRO A 318 -21.31 -0.26 -13.68
CA PRO A 318 -22.09 0.90 -14.07
C PRO A 318 -22.69 1.54 -12.81
N PHE A 319 -22.73 2.88 -12.77
CA PHE A 319 -23.50 3.58 -11.76
C PHE A 319 -24.98 3.23 -11.94
N ASP A 320 -25.56 2.54 -10.96
CA ASP A 320 -26.99 2.23 -10.90
C ASP A 320 -27.57 2.80 -9.60
N PRO A 321 -28.35 3.89 -9.65
CA PRO A 321 -28.95 4.48 -8.45
C PRO A 321 -29.98 3.56 -7.76
N CYS A 322 -30.42 2.50 -8.44
CA CYS A 322 -31.39 1.54 -7.94
C CYS A 322 -30.74 0.22 -7.44
N ARG A 323 -29.44 0.02 -7.64
CA ARG A 323 -28.68 -1.15 -7.16
C ARG A 323 -27.37 -0.70 -6.49
N PRO A 324 -27.41 -0.36 -5.20
CA PRO A 324 -26.20 -0.01 -4.47
C PRO A 324 -25.26 -1.23 -4.36
N ASN A 325 -23.96 -0.97 -4.48
CA ASN A 325 -22.87 -1.96 -4.50
C ASN A 325 -23.10 -3.15 -3.57
N LYS A 326 -23.24 -4.35 -4.13
CA LYS A 326 -22.85 -5.57 -3.43
C LYS A 326 -21.35 -5.75 -3.72
N GLY A 327 -20.51 -5.61 -2.70
CA GLY A 327 -19.12 -6.07 -2.78
C GLY A 327 -19.14 -7.49 -3.35
N THR A 328 -18.21 -7.78 -4.25
CA THR A 328 -18.12 -9.01 -5.04
C THR A 328 -18.37 -10.26 -4.20
N GLU A 329 -19.61 -10.76 -4.17
CA GLU A 329 -19.87 -12.15 -3.87
C GLU A 329 -19.40 -12.94 -5.09
N GLU A 330 -18.38 -13.76 -4.87
CA GLU A 330 -17.76 -14.64 -5.85
C GLU A 330 -18.82 -15.37 -6.67
N ILE A 331 -18.78 -15.20 -7.99
CA ILE A 331 -19.35 -16.19 -8.90
C ILE A 331 -18.23 -17.18 -9.18
N SER A 332 -18.42 -18.37 -8.62
CA SER A 332 -17.64 -19.62 -8.75
C SER A 332 -17.10 -19.91 -10.14
#